data_AF-A0A1H4C5Y9-F1
#
_entry.id   AF-A0A1H4C5Y9-F1
#
_cell.length_a   1.000
_cell.length_b   1.000
_cell.length_c   1.000
_cell.angle_alpha   90.00
_cell.angle_beta   90.00
_cell.angle_gamma   90.00
#
_symmetry.space_group_name_H-M   'P 1'
#
loop_
_entity.id
_entity.type
_entity.pdbx_description
1 polymer ?
#
loop_
_entity_poly.entity_id
_entity_poly.type
_entity_poly.pdbx_seq_one_letter_code
_entity_poly.pdbx_strand_id
1 'polypeptide(L)'
;MELSDFINHINKYIPTEEQIRRKKLDHNQLISDNDLPRIQDAFRLRINQTANNNKEKLDALISDTNIREVGIGMVQFYDEMETKGALYRCFADYDYGYEFAERLSDSKIVIVERDAYDMGDIFVIANSVDEFMQLLILITNIDRHQVYGTPIEGDIRHRLEEMVKNGVSKKWLNYLLPTLL
;
A
#
# COMPACT_ATOMS: atom_id res chain seq x y z
N MET A 1 -2.01 -12.17 8.97
CA MET A 1 -1.67 -10.92 9.69
C MET A 1 -2.96 -10.25 10.11
N GLU A 2 -3.16 -9.92 11.38
CA GLU A 2 -4.38 -9.22 11.80
C GLU A 2 -4.39 -7.76 11.29
N LEU A 3 -5.58 -7.19 11.07
CA LEU A 3 -5.71 -5.80 10.59
C LEU A 3 -5.09 -4.81 11.59
N SER A 4 -5.22 -5.08 12.89
CA SER A 4 -4.57 -4.29 13.94
C SER A 4 -3.04 -4.31 13.84
N ASP A 5 -2.45 -5.47 13.52
CA ASP A 5 -1.00 -5.61 13.40
C ASP A 5 -0.48 -4.83 12.19
N PHE A 6 -1.20 -4.91 11.07
CA PHE A 6 -0.90 -4.12 9.88
C PHE A 6 -0.92 -2.62 10.16
N ILE A 7 -1.96 -2.13 10.83
CA ILE A 7 -2.08 -0.70 11.19
C ILE A 7 -0.94 -0.27 12.10
N ASN A 8 -0.60 -1.08 13.10
CA ASN A 8 0.53 -0.83 13.99
C ASN A 8 1.85 -0.75 13.21
N HIS A 9 2.06 -1.64 12.24
CA HIS A 9 3.24 -1.63 11.38
C HIS A 9 3.30 -0.37 10.50
N ILE A 10 2.23 -0.01 9.78
CA ILE A 10 2.21 1.20 8.96
C ILE A 10 2.48 2.46 9.79
N ASN A 11 1.89 2.54 10.99
CA ASN A 11 2.04 3.70 11.86
C ASN A 11 3.40 3.81 12.52
N LYS A 12 4.16 2.71 12.63
CA LYS A 12 5.53 2.74 13.13
C LYS A 12 6.46 3.59 12.27
N TYR A 13 6.18 3.68 10.97
CA TYR A 13 7.00 4.41 10.01
C TYR A 13 6.51 5.85 9.78
N ILE A 14 5.70 6.43 10.66
CA ILE A 14 5.30 7.84 10.51
C ILE A 14 6.53 8.74 10.72
N PRO A 15 6.83 9.68 9.79
CA PRO A 15 7.95 10.60 9.95
C PRO A 15 7.80 11.47 11.20
N THR A 16 8.91 11.76 11.87
CA THR A 16 8.92 12.71 13.00
C THR A 16 8.71 14.14 12.51
N GLU A 17 8.26 15.05 13.39
CA GLU A 17 8.09 16.46 13.04
C GLU A 17 9.40 17.08 12.52
N GLU A 18 10.53 16.70 13.11
CA GLU A 18 11.87 17.13 12.68
C GLU A 18 12.19 16.66 11.25
N GLN A 19 11.86 15.40 10.90
CA GLN A 19 12.04 14.88 9.55
C GLN A 19 11.16 15.62 8.53
N ILE A 20 9.91 15.92 8.90
CA ILE A 20 8.98 16.68 8.06
C ILE A 20 9.51 18.10 7.84
N ARG A 21 9.95 18.80 8.91
CA ARG A 21 10.53 20.15 8.82
C ARG A 21 11.72 20.17 7.87
N ARG A 22 12.68 19.27 8.04
CA ARG A 22 13.86 19.17 7.16
C ARG A 22 13.46 19.02 5.70
N LYS A 23 12.58 18.04 5.41
CA LYS A 23 12.14 17.78 4.04
C LYS A 23 11.43 18.98 3.41
N LYS A 24 10.64 19.72 4.20
CA LYS A 24 9.90 20.88 3.72
C LYS A 24 10.81 22.08 3.49
N LEU A 25 11.81 22.28 4.34
CA LEU A 25 12.87 23.25 4.13
C LEU A 25 13.69 22.97 2.86
N ASP A 26 14.00 21.71 2.54
CA ASP A 26 14.67 21.33 1.29
C ASP A 26 13.89 21.77 0.04
N HIS A 27 12.57 21.95 0.16
CA HIS A 27 11.68 22.42 -0.89
C HIS A 27 11.32 23.92 -0.75
N ASN A 28 12.05 24.67 0.08
CA ASN A 28 11.78 26.08 0.40
C ASN A 28 10.36 26.34 0.92
N GLN A 29 9.75 25.36 1.60
CA GLN A 29 8.42 25.49 2.21
C GLN A 29 8.56 25.77 3.72
N LEU A 30 8.06 26.93 4.16
CA LEU A 30 7.93 27.26 5.57
C LEU A 30 6.64 26.64 6.13
N ILE A 31 6.74 25.98 7.28
CA ILE A 31 5.62 25.33 7.96
C ILE A 31 5.60 25.80 9.41
N SER A 32 4.40 26.12 9.91
CA SER A 32 4.23 26.54 11.30
C SER A 32 4.28 25.35 12.26
N ASP A 33 4.65 25.60 13.52
CA ASP A 33 4.65 24.56 14.57
C ASP A 33 3.27 23.92 14.75
N ASN A 34 2.20 24.68 14.51
CA ASN A 34 0.82 24.20 14.62
C ASN A 34 0.40 23.28 13.46
N ASP A 35 1.09 23.34 12.32
CA ASP A 35 0.77 22.51 11.14
C ASP A 35 1.39 21.11 11.23
N LEU A 36 2.49 20.94 11.97
CA LEU A 36 3.23 19.69 12.00
C LEU A 36 2.46 18.51 12.59
N PRO A 37 1.76 18.66 13.75
CA PRO A 37 0.91 17.59 14.25
C PRO A 37 -0.15 17.17 13.24
N ARG A 38 -0.73 18.13 12.51
CA ARG A 38 -1.75 17.86 11.48
C ARG A 38 -1.17 17.08 10.30
N ILE A 39 0.04 17.42 9.86
CA ILE A 39 0.72 16.70 8.77
C ILE A 39 1.09 15.28 9.21
N GLN A 40 1.62 15.10 10.42
CA GLN A 40 1.89 13.76 10.96
C GLN A 40 0.63 12.90 11.06
N ASP A 41 -0.46 13.50 11.52
CA ASP A 41 -1.75 12.81 11.68
C ASP A 41 -2.34 12.36 10.33
N ALA A 42 -2.06 13.09 9.25
CA ALA A 42 -2.44 12.69 7.88
C ALA A 42 -1.74 11.41 7.39
N PHE A 43 -0.57 11.04 7.93
CA PHE A 43 0.10 9.78 7.63
C PHE A 43 -0.42 8.58 8.44
N ARG A 44 -1.30 8.82 9.42
CA ARG A 44 -1.72 7.81 10.38
C ARG A 44 -2.90 7.01 9.85
N LEU A 45 -2.66 5.72 9.64
CA LEU A 45 -3.69 4.75 9.33
C LEU A 45 -4.49 4.40 10.60
N ARG A 46 -5.82 4.38 10.49
CA ARG A 46 -6.77 4.22 11.59
C ARG A 46 -7.92 3.32 11.17
N ILE A 47 -8.54 2.72 12.17
CA ILE A 47 -9.82 2.05 12.03
C ILE A 47 -10.93 3.10 12.23
N ASN A 48 -11.82 3.25 11.24
CA ASN A 48 -12.88 4.26 11.23
C ASN A 48 -14.13 3.85 12.00
N GLN A 49 -14.36 2.55 12.17
CA GLN A 49 -15.54 1.98 12.83
C GLN A 49 -15.18 0.69 13.54
N THR A 50 -16.06 0.12 14.36
CA THR A 50 -15.78 -1.20 14.95
C THR A 50 -15.55 -2.22 13.82
N ALA A 51 -14.31 -2.71 13.71
CA ALA A 51 -13.91 -3.65 12.66
C ALA A 51 -14.86 -4.85 12.67
N ASN A 52 -15.50 -5.11 11.53
CA ASN A 52 -16.43 -6.22 11.46
C ASN A 52 -15.66 -7.52 11.19
N ASN A 53 -15.42 -8.29 12.25
CA ASN A 53 -14.68 -9.55 12.18
C ASN A 53 -15.35 -10.63 11.30
N ASN A 54 -16.58 -10.40 10.82
CA ASN A 54 -17.27 -11.31 9.91
C ASN A 54 -17.09 -10.95 8.43
N LYS A 55 -16.45 -9.82 8.10
CA LYS A 55 -16.12 -9.44 6.72
C LYS A 55 -14.86 -10.15 6.25
N GLU A 56 -14.74 -10.35 4.93
CA GLU A 56 -13.48 -10.73 4.31
C GLU A 56 -12.41 -9.67 4.61
N LYS A 57 -11.16 -10.11 4.75
CA LYS A 57 -10.07 -9.24 5.22
C LYS A 57 -9.79 -8.06 4.29
N LEU A 58 -9.90 -8.26 2.97
CA LEU A 58 -9.73 -7.18 2.00
C LEU A 58 -10.86 -6.15 2.13
N ASP A 59 -12.12 -6.60 2.24
CA ASP A 59 -13.25 -5.72 2.52
C ASP A 59 -13.05 -4.94 3.82
N ALA A 60 -12.63 -5.58 4.91
CA ALA A 60 -12.36 -4.91 6.17
C ALA A 60 -11.23 -3.88 6.05
N LEU A 61 -10.16 -4.20 5.31
CA LEU A 61 -9.06 -3.27 5.05
C LEU A 61 -9.56 -2.00 4.34
N ILE A 62 -10.39 -2.14 3.30
CA ILE A 62 -10.89 -1.00 2.52
C ILE A 62 -11.96 -0.22 3.28
N SER A 63 -12.99 -0.91 3.80
CA SER A 63 -14.18 -0.24 4.35
C SER A 63 -14.04 0.20 5.80
N ASP A 64 -13.19 -0.47 6.60
CA ASP A 64 -13.10 -0.22 8.03
C ASP A 64 -11.88 0.65 8.38
N THR A 65 -11.06 1.06 7.40
CA THR A 65 -9.89 1.93 7.62
C THR A 65 -9.93 3.20 6.78
N ASN A 66 -9.06 4.16 7.11
CA ASN A 66 -8.85 5.38 6.33
C ASN A 66 -7.72 5.23 5.28
N ILE A 67 -7.48 4.00 4.79
CA ILE A 67 -6.35 3.71 3.90
C ILE A 67 -6.37 4.53 2.62
N ARG A 68 -7.56 4.88 2.12
CA ARG A 68 -7.75 5.77 0.99
C ARG A 68 -7.25 7.18 1.26
N GLU A 69 -7.56 7.77 2.42
CA GLU A 69 -7.16 9.15 2.73
C GLU A 69 -5.66 9.28 3.00
N VAL A 70 -5.05 8.25 3.58
CA VAL A 70 -3.62 8.25 3.92
C VAL A 70 -2.77 7.98 2.68
N GLY A 71 -3.26 7.13 1.77
CA GLY A 71 -2.48 6.59 0.65
C GLY A 71 -1.34 5.67 1.13
N ILE A 72 -0.95 4.70 0.30
CA ILE A 72 0.22 3.86 0.56
C ILE A 72 1.13 3.90 -0.66
N GLY A 73 2.22 4.65 -0.57
CA GLY A 73 3.07 4.96 -1.72
C GLY A 73 2.24 5.63 -2.82
N MET A 74 2.27 5.06 -4.04
CA MET A 74 1.44 5.51 -5.17
C MET A 74 0.11 4.76 -5.32
N VAL A 75 -0.23 3.89 -4.37
CA VAL A 75 -1.49 3.13 -4.39
C VAL A 75 -2.63 4.00 -3.90
N GLN A 76 -3.64 4.20 -4.76
CA GLN A 76 -4.83 4.99 -4.46
C GLN A 76 -6.04 4.06 -4.31
N PHE A 77 -6.42 3.77 -3.07
CA PHE A 77 -7.55 2.87 -2.79
C PHE A 77 -8.89 3.51 -3.15
N TYR A 78 -9.84 2.68 -3.58
CA TYR A 78 -11.21 3.10 -3.82
C TYR A 78 -12.02 3.13 -2.52
N ASP A 79 -13.15 3.83 -2.53
CA ASP A 79 -14.15 3.77 -1.46
C ASP A 79 -14.80 2.39 -1.37
N GLU A 80 -15.09 1.82 -2.53
CA GLU A 80 -15.76 0.55 -2.69
C GLU A 80 -15.06 -0.24 -3.80
N MET A 81 -15.08 -1.56 -3.67
CA MET A 81 -14.51 -2.42 -4.70
C MET A 81 -15.48 -2.56 -5.88
N GLU A 82 -14.96 -2.39 -7.09
CA GLU A 82 -15.75 -2.55 -8.31
C GLU A 82 -15.46 -3.91 -8.96
N THR A 83 -16.50 -4.69 -9.23
CA THR A 83 -16.33 -5.94 -9.99
C THR A 83 -16.22 -5.63 -11.47
N LYS A 84 -15.11 -6.05 -12.11
CA LYS A 84 -14.88 -5.93 -13.54
C LYS A 84 -14.97 -7.32 -14.18
N GLY A 85 -15.96 -7.49 -15.06
CA GLY A 85 -16.26 -8.79 -15.66
C GLY A 85 -16.70 -9.84 -14.62
N ALA A 86 -16.43 -11.11 -14.89
CA ALA A 86 -16.76 -12.21 -13.98
C ALA A 86 -15.57 -12.67 -13.10
N LEU A 87 -14.41 -12.02 -13.23
CA LEU A 87 -13.14 -12.58 -12.78
C LEU A 87 -12.39 -11.70 -11.77
N TYR A 88 -12.72 -10.41 -11.65
CA TYR A 88 -11.90 -9.46 -10.90
C TYR A 88 -12.73 -8.51 -10.03
N ARG A 89 -12.26 -8.23 -8.81
CA ARG A 89 -12.73 -7.16 -7.92
C ARG A 89 -11.62 -6.13 -7.75
N CYS A 90 -11.78 -4.96 -8.33
CA CYS A 90 -10.79 -3.89 -8.34
C CYS A 90 -10.96 -3.01 -7.11
N PHE A 91 -9.85 -2.62 -6.49
CA PHE A 91 -9.90 -1.95 -5.18
C PHE A 91 -8.90 -0.80 -5.01
N ALA A 92 -7.97 -0.63 -5.94
CA ALA A 92 -7.06 0.51 -5.94
C ALA A 92 -6.47 0.78 -7.32
N ASP A 93 -6.07 2.03 -7.54
CA ASP A 93 -5.29 2.47 -8.69
C ASP A 93 -3.79 2.48 -8.38
N TYR A 94 -2.99 2.29 -9.44
CA TYR A 94 -1.55 2.52 -9.46
C TYR A 94 -1.15 3.35 -10.68
N ASP A 95 -0.76 4.60 -10.44
CA ASP A 95 -0.36 5.54 -11.50
C ASP A 95 -1.45 5.69 -12.61
N TYR A 96 -1.13 6.29 -13.76
CA TYR A 96 -2.10 6.63 -14.82
C TYR A 96 -2.54 5.48 -15.74
N GLY A 97 -2.51 4.21 -15.30
CA GLY A 97 -2.91 3.13 -16.21
C GLY A 97 -3.04 1.73 -15.64
N TYR A 98 -2.90 1.52 -14.34
CA TYR A 98 -3.00 0.18 -13.75
C TYR A 98 -3.91 0.14 -12.55
N GLU A 99 -4.57 -1.00 -12.36
CA GLU A 99 -5.50 -1.26 -11.26
C GLU A 99 -5.07 -2.51 -10.48
N PHE A 100 -5.11 -2.41 -9.16
CA PHE A 100 -5.05 -3.54 -8.26
C PHE A 100 -6.41 -4.22 -8.20
N ALA A 101 -6.42 -5.54 -8.34
CA ALA A 101 -7.63 -6.35 -8.24
C ALA A 101 -7.40 -7.66 -7.49
N GLU A 102 -8.44 -8.14 -6.81
CA GLU A 102 -8.56 -9.53 -6.39
C GLU A 102 -9.10 -10.36 -7.56
N ARG A 103 -8.38 -11.41 -7.94
CA ARG A 103 -8.85 -12.39 -8.92
C ARG A 103 -9.76 -13.41 -8.22
N LEU A 104 -11.03 -13.43 -8.60
CA LEU A 104 -12.09 -14.21 -7.94
C LEU A 104 -11.90 -15.72 -8.00
N SER A 105 -11.17 -16.24 -9.00
CA SER A 105 -10.97 -17.69 -9.14
C SER A 105 -10.06 -18.29 -8.08
N ASP A 106 -9.14 -17.50 -7.53
CA ASP A 106 -8.10 -17.99 -6.61
C ASP A 106 -7.71 -16.99 -5.51
N SER A 107 -8.47 -15.90 -5.35
CA SER A 107 -8.26 -14.82 -4.37
C SER A 107 -6.85 -14.22 -4.37
N LYS A 108 -6.12 -14.33 -5.49
CA LYS A 108 -4.82 -13.68 -5.64
C LYS A 108 -5.00 -12.21 -5.91
N ILE A 109 -4.05 -11.42 -5.43
CA ILE A 109 -3.99 -9.99 -5.71
C ILE A 109 -3.12 -9.80 -6.95
N VAL A 110 -3.70 -9.16 -7.96
CA VAL A 110 -3.09 -8.92 -9.26
C VAL A 110 -3.05 -7.43 -9.57
N ILE A 111 -2.18 -7.04 -10.48
CA ILE A 111 -2.21 -5.75 -11.15
C ILE A 111 -2.50 -5.96 -12.63
N VAL A 112 -3.40 -5.12 -13.17
CA VAL A 112 -3.93 -5.21 -14.52
C VAL A 112 -3.87 -3.83 -15.16
N GLU A 113 -3.57 -3.75 -16.45
CA GLU A 113 -3.69 -2.50 -17.21
C GLU A 113 -5.17 -2.12 -17.34
N ARG A 114 -5.48 -0.83 -17.09
CA ARG A 114 -6.84 -0.29 -17.17
C ARG A 114 -7.42 -0.59 -18.56
N ASP A 115 -8.66 -1.06 -18.60
CA ASP A 115 -9.39 -1.48 -19.81
C ASP A 115 -8.86 -2.74 -20.52
N ALA A 116 -7.87 -3.44 -19.97
CA ALA A 116 -7.26 -4.63 -20.59
C ALA A 116 -7.55 -5.94 -19.83
N TYR A 117 -8.71 -6.05 -19.16
CA TYR A 117 -9.05 -7.20 -18.33
C TYR A 117 -9.15 -8.54 -19.09
N ASP A 118 -9.41 -8.51 -20.40
CA ASP A 118 -9.56 -9.71 -21.24
C ASP A 118 -8.35 -10.00 -22.15
N MET A 119 -7.45 -9.03 -22.34
CA MET A 119 -6.34 -9.11 -23.32
C MET A 119 -5.00 -8.55 -22.83
N GLY A 120 -4.96 -7.91 -21.67
CA GLY A 120 -3.78 -7.26 -21.12
C GLY A 120 -2.88 -8.18 -20.33
N ASP A 121 -1.70 -7.67 -20.00
CA ASP A 121 -0.81 -8.38 -19.10
C ASP A 121 -1.37 -8.35 -17.66
N ILE A 122 -1.62 -9.53 -17.11
CA ILE A 122 -2.08 -9.70 -15.72
C ILE A 122 -0.93 -10.27 -14.90
N PHE A 123 -0.56 -9.56 -13.85
CA PHE A 123 0.56 -9.96 -13.02
C PHE A 123 0.14 -10.19 -11.58
N VAL A 124 0.50 -11.36 -11.04
CA VAL A 124 0.34 -11.64 -9.62
C VAL A 124 1.32 -10.78 -8.83
N ILE A 125 0.80 -10.02 -7.88
CA ILE A 125 1.58 -9.16 -6.97
C ILE A 125 1.55 -9.69 -5.53
N ALA A 126 0.53 -10.49 -5.19
CA ALA A 126 0.51 -11.30 -3.98
C ALA A 126 -0.41 -12.51 -4.17
N ASN A 127 -0.07 -13.64 -3.55
CA ASN A 127 -0.86 -14.87 -3.55
C ASN A 127 -1.97 -14.86 -2.48
N SER A 128 -2.00 -13.86 -1.60
CA SER A 128 -3.04 -13.70 -0.58
C SER A 128 -3.12 -12.24 -0.11
N VAL A 129 -4.23 -11.89 0.55
CA VAL A 129 -4.40 -10.57 1.20
C VAL A 129 -3.33 -10.33 2.27
N ASP A 130 -2.90 -11.37 2.99
CA ASP A 130 -1.83 -11.26 3.99
C ASP A 130 -0.48 -10.91 3.36
N GLU A 131 -0.13 -11.56 2.24
CA GLU A 131 1.10 -11.25 1.49
C GLU A 131 1.00 -9.83 0.86
N PHE A 132 -0.19 -9.42 0.44
CA PHE A 132 -0.43 -8.06 -0.04
C PHE A 132 -0.26 -7.00 1.06
N MET A 133 -0.79 -7.22 2.26
CA MET A 133 -0.60 -6.32 3.40
C MET A 133 0.88 -6.21 3.80
N GLN A 134 1.65 -7.29 3.71
CA GLN A 134 3.10 -7.24 3.90
C GLN A 134 3.79 -6.40 2.82
N LEU A 135 3.38 -6.55 1.55
CA LEU A 135 3.88 -5.72 0.46
C LEU A 135 3.60 -4.23 0.68
N LEU A 136 2.38 -3.87 1.12
CA LEU A 136 2.02 -2.49 1.45
C LEU A 136 2.87 -1.91 2.59
N ILE A 137 3.22 -2.71 3.61
CA ILE A 137 4.14 -2.29 4.67
C ILE A 137 5.52 -1.99 4.07
N LEU A 138 6.04 -2.86 3.20
CA LEU A 138 7.33 -2.66 2.55
C LEU A 138 7.33 -1.38 1.72
N ILE A 139 6.35 -1.23 0.82
CA ILE A 139 6.18 -0.03 -0.02
C ILE A 139 6.17 1.24 0.84
N THR A 140 5.34 1.26 1.89
CA THR A 140 5.24 2.41 2.78
C THR A 140 6.56 2.75 3.47
N ASN A 141 7.24 1.74 4.02
CA ASN A 141 8.50 1.93 4.74
C ASN A 141 9.58 2.50 3.80
N ILE A 142 9.67 1.97 2.58
CA ILE A 142 10.64 2.38 1.57
C ILE A 142 10.36 3.79 1.08
N ASP A 143 9.11 4.08 0.73
CA ASP A 143 8.69 5.42 0.29
C ASP A 143 8.98 6.46 1.38
N ARG A 144 8.57 6.21 2.62
CA ARG A 144 8.82 7.14 3.73
C ARG A 144 10.31 7.26 4.08
N HIS A 145 11.12 6.21 3.89
CA HIS A 145 12.56 6.30 4.03
C HIS A 145 13.17 7.22 2.96
N GLN A 146 12.78 7.03 1.70
CA GLN A 146 13.29 7.85 0.59
C GLN A 146 12.88 9.31 0.72
N VAL A 147 11.64 9.57 1.16
CA VAL A 147 11.11 10.94 1.25
C VAL A 147 11.57 11.63 2.54
N TYR A 148 11.52 10.96 3.70
CA TYR A 148 11.70 11.57 5.02
C TYR A 148 12.86 11.00 5.84
N GLY A 149 13.55 9.96 5.37
CA GLY A 149 14.67 9.34 6.08
C GLY A 149 14.24 8.52 7.31
N THR A 150 13.03 7.95 7.32
CA THR A 150 12.59 7.04 8.39
C THR A 150 13.44 5.76 8.41
N PRO A 151 13.75 5.16 9.57
CA PRO A 151 14.55 3.93 9.61
C PRO A 151 13.90 2.78 8.84
N ILE A 152 14.68 2.08 8.02
CA ILE A 152 14.28 0.80 7.42
C ILE A 152 14.58 -0.33 8.40
N GLU A 153 13.59 -1.18 8.67
CA GLU A 153 13.75 -2.39 9.48
C GLU A 153 13.51 -3.66 8.67
N GLY A 154 14.27 -4.71 8.99
CA GLY A 154 14.13 -6.04 8.41
C GLY A 154 14.93 -6.23 7.12
N ASP A 155 15.11 -7.49 6.74
CA ASP A 155 15.73 -7.86 5.46
C ASP A 155 14.71 -7.77 4.33
N ILE A 156 14.55 -6.56 3.79
CA ILE A 156 13.63 -6.28 2.68
C ILE A 156 13.96 -7.15 1.47
N ARG A 157 15.25 -7.29 1.14
CA ARG A 157 15.69 -8.02 -0.06
C ARG A 157 15.30 -9.49 0.03
N HIS A 158 15.57 -10.13 1.16
CA HIS A 158 15.20 -11.53 1.35
C HIS A 158 13.69 -11.75 1.18
N ARG A 159 12.86 -10.88 1.76
CA ARG A 159 11.39 -10.96 1.62
C ARG A 159 10.94 -10.83 0.17
N LEU A 160 11.49 -9.88 -0.58
CA LEU A 160 11.17 -9.72 -2.01
C LEU A 160 11.60 -10.94 -2.83
N GLU A 161 12.77 -11.51 -2.54
CA GLU A 161 13.24 -12.74 -3.19
C GLU A 161 12.33 -13.94 -2.89
N GLU A 162 11.80 -14.07 -1.67
CA GLU A 162 10.81 -15.09 -1.30
C GLU A 162 9.48 -14.90 -2.04
N MET A 163 8.95 -13.67 -2.13
CA MET A 163 7.73 -13.37 -2.89
C MET A 163 7.89 -13.77 -4.37
N VAL A 164 9.03 -13.43 -4.99
CA VAL A 164 9.32 -13.81 -6.39
C VAL A 164 9.37 -15.32 -6.56
N LYS A 165 10.03 -16.04 -5.64
CA LYS A 165 10.06 -17.52 -5.67
C LYS A 165 8.66 -18.12 -5.57
N ASN A 166 7.74 -17.45 -4.90
CA ASN A 166 6.34 -17.85 -4.76
C ASN A 166 5.44 -17.39 -5.91
N GLY A 167 6.00 -16.90 -7.02
CA GLY A 167 5.27 -16.57 -8.23
C GLY A 167 4.78 -15.13 -8.33
N VAL A 168 5.22 -14.25 -7.42
CA VAL A 168 5.00 -12.79 -7.55
C VAL A 168 5.87 -12.25 -8.69
N SER A 169 5.30 -11.35 -9.49
CA SER A 169 5.98 -10.75 -10.65
C SER A 169 7.17 -9.89 -10.23
N LYS A 170 8.38 -10.34 -10.54
CA LYS A 170 9.62 -9.58 -10.33
C LYS A 170 9.59 -8.23 -11.05
N LYS A 171 9.04 -8.18 -12.26
CA LYS A 171 8.86 -6.94 -13.03
C LYS A 171 8.12 -5.90 -12.18
N TRP A 172 6.99 -6.29 -11.58
CA TRP A 172 6.17 -5.37 -10.79
C TRP A 172 6.76 -5.02 -9.44
N LEU A 173 7.42 -5.95 -8.76
CA LEU A 173 8.16 -5.60 -7.54
C LEU A 173 9.24 -4.55 -7.83
N ASN A 174 9.92 -4.62 -8.97
CA ASN A 174 10.87 -3.59 -9.39
C ASN A 174 10.18 -2.24 -9.69
N TYR A 175 8.97 -2.23 -10.23
CA TYR A 175 8.22 -0.98 -10.45
C TYR A 175 7.72 -0.37 -9.14
N LEU A 176 7.23 -1.19 -8.22
CA LEU A 176 6.73 -0.75 -6.91
C LEU A 176 7.87 -0.31 -5.99
N LEU A 177 9.04 -0.96 -6.10
CA LEU A 177 10.19 -0.78 -5.21
C LEU A 177 11.50 -0.64 -6.01
N PRO A 178 11.67 0.43 -6.82
CA PRO A 178 12.74 0.54 -7.80
C PRO A 178 14.15 0.62 -7.21
N THR A 179 14.30 0.90 -5.92
CA THR A 179 15.61 1.09 -5.28
C THR A 179 16.20 -0.17 -4.64
N LEU A 180 15.56 -1.34 -4.77
CA LEU A 180 15.87 -2.50 -3.92
C LEU A 180 16.14 -3.83 -4.65
N LEU A 181 16.04 -3.87 -5.98
CA LEU A 181 16.23 -5.08 -6.78
C LEU A 181 17.14 -4.85 -7.99
#